data_AF-A0A132CD60-F1
#
_entry.id   AF-A0A132CD60-F1
#
_cell.length_a   1.000
_cell.length_b   1.000
_cell.length_c   1.000
_cell.angle_alpha   90.00
_cell.angle_beta   90.00
_cell.angle_gamma   90.00
#
_symmetry.space_group_name_H-M   'P 1'
#
loop_
_entity.id
_entity.type
_entity.pdbx_description
1 polymer ?
#
loop_
_entity_poly.entity_id
_entity_poly.type
_entity_poly.pdbx_seq_one_letter_code
_entity_poly.pdbx_strand_id
1 'polypeptide(L)'
;MKRHSLRHALRVPDVAYAGNPASGFAIYDSYGYGGRRGWFVAGGTSAGAPQWSGLLAIANGVRIERGKSTLNAVSAVEAVLYGIASASYRTTFHDVTSGANGACGAVCDAMPGYDYVTGLGRPIAGNLVQALIDAP
;
A
#
# COMPACT_ATOMS: atom_id res chain seq x y z
N MET A 1 -29.28 -15.58 -18.96
CA MET A 1 -28.14 -16.45 -18.59
C MET A 1 -26.88 -15.99 -19.31
N LYS A 2 -25.98 -15.27 -18.63
CA LYS A 2 -24.53 -15.25 -18.91
C LYS A 2 -23.85 -14.93 -17.58
N ARG A 3 -23.57 -15.98 -16.79
CA ARG A 3 -22.66 -15.84 -15.65
C ARG A 3 -21.30 -15.52 -16.26
N HIS A 4 -20.86 -14.26 -16.15
CA HIS A 4 -19.47 -13.93 -16.40
C HIS A 4 -18.64 -14.62 -15.31
N SER A 5 -18.10 -15.77 -15.69
CA SER A 5 -17.06 -16.46 -14.95
C SER A 5 -15.81 -15.59 -15.01
N LEU A 6 -15.73 -14.61 -14.11
CA LEU A 6 -14.47 -13.94 -13.80
C LEU A 6 -13.64 -14.95 -13.02
N ARG A 7 -12.78 -15.67 -13.75
CA ARG A 7 -11.62 -16.32 -13.13
C ARG A 7 -10.89 -15.26 -12.31
N HIS A 8 -10.53 -15.61 -11.07
CA HIS A 8 -9.80 -14.78 -10.12
C HIS A 8 -8.57 -14.11 -10.76
N ALA A 9 -8.73 -12.92 -11.31
CA ALA A 9 -7.63 -12.04 -11.67
C ALA A 9 -7.28 -11.23 -10.42
N LEU A 10 -6.00 -11.28 -10.03
CA LEU A 10 -5.46 -10.44 -8.97
C LEU A 10 -5.80 -8.98 -9.26
N ARG A 11 -6.40 -8.30 -8.29
CA ARG A 11 -6.66 -6.87 -8.38
C ARG A 11 -5.43 -6.15 -7.83
N VAL A 12 -4.96 -5.13 -8.53
CA VAL A 12 -3.84 -4.30 -8.12
C VAL A 12 -4.22 -2.83 -8.24
N PRO A 13 -3.63 -1.95 -7.42
CA PRO A 13 -2.79 -2.24 -6.24
C PRO A 13 -3.63 -2.60 -4.99
N ASP A 14 -3.01 -3.15 -3.94
CA ASP A 14 -3.69 -3.35 -2.64
C ASP A 14 -3.75 -2.06 -1.80
N VAL A 15 -2.66 -1.28 -1.80
CA VAL A 15 -2.50 -0.02 -1.05
C VAL A 15 -1.74 1.00 -1.89
N ALA A 16 -1.87 2.28 -1.55
CA ALA A 16 -1.21 3.38 -2.24
C ALA A 16 -0.42 4.31 -1.32
N TYR A 17 0.52 5.04 -1.93
CA TYR A 17 1.36 6.03 -1.27
C TYR A 17 1.52 7.25 -2.19
N ALA A 18 2.05 8.35 -1.64
CA ALA A 18 2.40 9.51 -2.46
C ALA A 18 3.42 9.10 -3.53
N GLY A 19 3.06 9.25 -4.80
CA GLY A 19 3.90 8.89 -5.95
C GLY A 19 4.31 10.09 -6.81
N ASN A 20 3.84 11.30 -6.51
CA ASN A 20 4.12 12.48 -7.32
C ASN A 20 5.53 13.03 -7.01
N PRO A 21 6.48 13.07 -7.98
CA PRO A 21 7.80 13.67 -7.76
C PRO A 21 7.76 15.16 -7.41
N ALA A 22 6.72 15.90 -7.84
CA ALA A 22 6.57 17.33 -7.52
C ALA A 22 6.35 17.56 -6.01
N SER A 23 5.84 16.55 -5.30
CA SER A 23 5.73 16.50 -3.84
C SER A 23 6.52 15.31 -3.28
N GLY A 24 7.67 15.02 -3.88
CA GLY A 24 8.41 13.78 -3.66
C GLY A 24 9.17 13.72 -2.33
N PHE A 25 9.90 12.62 -2.16
CA PHE A 25 10.72 12.33 -0.99
C PHE A 25 12.16 12.77 -1.21
N ALA A 26 12.79 13.30 -0.16
CA ALA A 26 14.22 13.56 -0.17
C ALA A 26 15.01 12.24 -0.05
N ILE A 27 15.84 11.94 -1.05
CA ILE A 27 16.70 10.75 -1.08
C ILE A 27 18.15 11.22 -1.28
N TYR A 28 19.07 10.72 -0.47
CA TYR A 28 20.49 10.95 -0.65
C TYR A 28 21.12 9.82 -1.47
N ASP A 29 21.81 10.16 -2.54
CA ASP A 29 22.58 9.21 -3.35
C ASP A 29 24.07 9.57 -3.34
N SER A 30 24.86 8.68 -2.72
CA SER A 30 26.32 8.78 -2.60
C SER A 30 27.06 8.24 -3.82
N TYR A 31 26.44 7.35 -4.61
CA TYR A 31 27.04 6.77 -5.82
C TYR A 31 26.89 7.73 -6.99
N GLY A 32 25.71 8.35 -7.07
CA GLY A 32 25.38 9.41 -7.99
C GLY A 32 24.47 8.94 -9.14
N TYR A 33 23.60 9.85 -9.56
CA TYR A 33 22.61 9.65 -10.60
C TYR A 33 22.73 10.78 -11.63
N GLY A 34 22.83 10.44 -12.92
CA GLY A 34 22.98 11.44 -14.00
C GLY A 34 24.22 12.33 -13.84
N GLY A 35 25.31 11.81 -13.27
CA GLY A 35 26.56 12.56 -13.04
C GLY A 35 26.55 13.49 -11.82
N ARG A 36 25.49 13.47 -11.00
CA ARG A 36 25.38 14.27 -9.76
C ARG A 36 25.29 13.36 -8.54
N ARG A 37 25.83 13.80 -7.40
CA ARG A 37 25.71 13.14 -6.09
C ARG A 37 25.03 14.09 -5.10
N GLY A 38 24.46 13.55 -4.03
CA GLY A 38 23.87 14.34 -2.96
C GLY A 38 22.37 14.10 -2.81
N TRP A 39 21.64 15.14 -2.40
CA TRP A 39 20.19 15.08 -2.19
C TRP A 39 19.42 15.24 -3.49
N PHE A 40 18.43 14.37 -3.67
CA PHE A 40 17.48 14.36 -4.78
C PHE A 40 16.06 14.34 -4.24
N VAL A 41 15.11 14.78 -5.07
CA VAL A 41 13.69 14.55 -4.84
C VAL A 41 13.25 13.40 -5.73
N ALA A 42 12.73 12.34 -5.14
CA ALA A 42 12.23 11.15 -5.84
C ALA A 42 10.73 10.98 -5.63
N GLY A 43 10.04 10.43 -6.62
CA GLY A 43 8.65 10.00 -6.49
C GLY A 43 8.48 8.58 -7.03
N GLY A 44 7.30 8.31 -7.55
CA GLY A 44 6.91 7.02 -8.10
C GLY A 44 6.48 6.01 -7.03
N THR A 45 5.83 4.95 -7.48
CA THR A 45 5.41 3.81 -6.63
C THR A 45 6.62 3.10 -6.00
N SER A 46 7.81 3.20 -6.62
CA SER A 46 9.07 2.73 -6.04
C SER A 46 9.38 3.37 -4.68
N ALA A 47 8.94 4.61 -4.42
CA ALA A 47 9.09 5.23 -3.10
C ALA A 47 8.06 4.71 -2.09
N GLY A 48 6.90 4.23 -2.55
CA GLY A 48 5.84 3.64 -1.71
C GLY A 48 6.13 2.22 -1.25
N ALA A 49 6.71 1.38 -2.12
CA ALA A 49 7.05 -0.01 -1.79
C ALA A 49 7.90 -0.18 -0.50
N PRO A 50 8.99 0.58 -0.27
CA PRO A 50 9.77 0.47 0.97
C PRO A 50 9.03 1.04 2.20
N GLN A 51 8.09 1.97 2.02
CA GLN A 51 7.25 2.43 3.12
C GLN A 51 6.29 1.33 3.57
N TRP A 52 5.68 0.62 2.62
CA TRP A 52 4.84 -0.54 2.91
C TRP A 52 5.62 -1.65 3.64
N SER A 53 6.80 -2.01 3.14
CA SER A 53 7.62 -3.03 3.79
C SER A 53 8.06 -2.60 5.20
N GLY A 54 8.31 -1.31 5.43
CA GLY A 54 8.61 -0.76 6.75
C GLY A 54 7.48 -0.98 7.76
N LEU A 55 6.22 -0.77 7.38
CA LEU A 55 5.07 -1.03 8.27
C LEU A 55 4.96 -2.51 8.66
N LEU A 56 5.13 -3.42 7.68
CA LEU A 56 5.14 -4.86 7.95
C LEU A 56 6.31 -5.27 8.85
N ALA A 57 7.50 -4.71 8.63
CA ALA A 57 8.68 -5.00 9.43
C ALA A 57 8.50 -4.57 10.89
N ILE A 58 7.95 -3.36 11.13
CA ILE A 58 7.64 -2.87 12.48
C ILE A 58 6.63 -3.80 13.16
N ALA A 59 5.52 -4.13 12.47
CA ALA A 59 4.51 -5.03 13.02
C ALA A 59 5.10 -6.40 13.36
N ASN A 60 5.90 -6.97 12.46
CA ASN A 60 6.56 -8.26 12.67
C ASN A 60 7.54 -8.24 13.84
N GLY A 61 8.29 -7.15 14.05
CA GLY A 61 9.17 -7.00 15.21
C GLY A 61 8.39 -7.15 16.52
N VAL A 62 7.28 -6.41 16.66
CA VAL A 62 6.43 -6.49 17.86
C VAL A 62 5.71 -7.84 17.97
N ARG A 63 5.29 -8.44 16.85
CA ARG A 63 4.67 -9.79 16.85
C ARG A 63 5.64 -10.83 17.41
N ILE A 64 6.91 -10.81 17.01
CA ILE A 64 7.95 -11.71 17.51
C ILE A 64 8.11 -11.53 19.03
N GLU A 65 8.21 -10.29 19.52
CA GLU A 65 8.31 -9.99 20.96
C GLU A 65 7.10 -10.52 21.75
N ARG A 66 5.92 -10.56 21.13
CA ARG A 66 4.67 -11.11 21.72
C ARG A 66 4.49 -12.61 21.47
N GLY A 67 5.49 -13.32 20.95
CA GLY A 67 5.43 -14.76 20.68
C GLY A 67 4.49 -15.15 19.51
N LYS A 68 4.14 -14.19 18.64
CA LYS A 68 3.32 -14.44 17.44
C LYS A 68 4.18 -14.77 16.22
N SER A 69 3.59 -15.47 15.26
CA SER A 69 4.18 -15.69 13.94
C SER A 69 4.24 -14.39 13.14
N THR A 70 5.22 -14.26 12.25
CA THR A 70 5.36 -13.12 11.35
C THR A 70 4.44 -13.21 10.13
N LEU A 71 4.00 -12.07 9.61
CA LEU A 71 3.22 -11.92 8.38
C LEU A 71 4.13 -11.89 7.14
N ASN A 72 4.77 -13.01 6.82
CA ASN A 72 5.76 -13.08 5.72
C ASN A 72 5.25 -13.77 4.45
N ALA A 73 4.23 -14.62 4.57
CA ALA A 73 3.60 -15.25 3.41
C ALA A 73 2.64 -14.24 2.75
N VAL A 74 2.72 -14.10 1.42
CA VAL A 74 1.86 -13.16 0.66
C VAL A 74 0.38 -13.43 0.93
N SER A 75 -0.03 -14.70 0.91
CA SER A 75 -1.42 -15.09 1.21
C SER A 75 -1.86 -14.75 2.64
N ALA A 76 -0.93 -14.77 3.62
CA ALA A 76 -1.22 -14.39 4.99
C ALA A 76 -1.38 -12.88 5.13
N VAL A 77 -0.50 -12.10 4.49
CA VAL A 77 -0.57 -10.63 4.51
C VAL A 77 -1.84 -10.14 3.83
N GLU A 78 -2.17 -10.67 2.65
CA GLU A 78 -3.37 -10.27 1.89
C GLU A 78 -4.64 -10.57 2.69
N ALA A 79 -4.79 -11.80 3.21
CA ALA A 79 -5.97 -12.16 4.00
C ALA A 79 -6.12 -11.30 5.27
N VAL A 80 -5.02 -11.03 5.98
CA VAL A 80 -5.04 -10.16 7.16
C VAL A 80 -5.39 -8.71 6.78
N LEU A 81 -4.79 -8.19 5.72
CA LEU A 81 -5.00 -6.80 5.26
C LEU A 81 -6.45 -6.55 4.90
N TYR A 82 -7.06 -7.41 4.08
CA TYR A 82 -8.47 -7.27 3.70
C TYR A 82 -9.42 -7.60 4.86
N GLY A 83 -9.02 -8.46 5.81
CA GLY A 83 -9.74 -8.65 7.06
C GLY A 83 -9.78 -7.37 7.91
N ILE A 84 -8.64 -6.68 8.05
CA ILE A 84 -8.55 -5.38 8.72
C ILE A 84 -9.38 -4.32 7.99
N ALA A 85 -9.32 -4.27 6.66
CA ALA A 85 -10.11 -3.34 5.87
C ALA A 85 -11.62 -3.57 6.08
N SER A 86 -12.07 -4.83 6.02
CA SER A 86 -13.49 -5.17 6.27
C SER A 86 -13.98 -4.71 7.64
N ALA A 87 -13.15 -4.82 8.68
CA ALA A 87 -13.52 -4.45 10.04
C ALA A 87 -13.40 -2.94 10.33
N SER A 88 -12.37 -2.29 9.79
CA SER A 88 -11.90 -0.98 10.28
C SER A 88 -11.42 -0.03 9.17
N TYR A 89 -11.92 -0.17 7.94
CA TYR A 89 -11.44 0.56 6.76
C TYR A 89 -11.15 2.05 7.00
N ARG A 90 -12.13 2.79 7.53
CA ARG A 90 -12.05 4.26 7.67
C ARG A 90 -11.05 4.74 8.71
N THR A 91 -10.61 3.85 9.62
CA THR A 91 -9.62 4.18 10.65
C THR A 91 -8.24 3.63 10.32
N THR A 92 -8.13 2.64 9.43
CA THR A 92 -6.84 2.04 9.04
C THR A 92 -6.33 2.54 7.69
N PHE A 93 -7.19 3.10 6.85
CA PHE A 93 -6.83 3.68 5.55
C PHE A 93 -7.43 5.08 5.35
N HIS A 94 -6.66 5.92 4.67
CA HIS A 94 -7.17 7.10 3.99
C HIS A 94 -7.60 6.70 2.58
N ASP A 95 -8.90 6.62 2.38
CA ASP A 95 -9.55 6.37 1.08
C ASP A 95 -9.26 7.53 0.11
N VAL A 96 -8.79 7.19 -1.10
CA VAL A 96 -8.50 8.17 -2.15
C VAL A 96 -9.63 8.13 -3.15
N THR A 97 -10.54 9.10 -3.07
CA THR A 97 -11.82 9.04 -3.80
C THR A 97 -11.83 9.81 -5.12
N SER A 98 -10.69 10.32 -5.57
CA SER A 98 -10.61 11.17 -6.77
C SER A 98 -9.23 11.19 -7.39
N GLY A 99 -9.17 11.33 -8.71
CA GLY A 99 -7.95 11.28 -9.52
C GLY A 99 -8.00 10.12 -10.50
N ALA A 100 -7.03 10.07 -11.42
CA ALA A 100 -6.95 9.01 -12.41
C ALA A 100 -5.50 8.64 -12.73
N ASN A 101 -5.24 7.39 -13.10
CA ASN A 101 -3.93 6.90 -13.56
C ASN A 101 -3.87 6.59 -15.07
N GLY A 102 -4.87 7.01 -15.83
CA GLY A 102 -4.93 6.79 -17.28
C GLY A 102 -6.29 7.19 -17.87
N ALA A 103 -6.51 6.81 -19.13
CA ALA A 103 -7.74 7.15 -19.87
C ALA A 103 -8.65 5.94 -20.12
N CYS A 104 -8.63 4.94 -19.24
CA CYS A 104 -9.41 3.70 -19.39
C CYS A 104 -10.81 3.74 -18.74
N GLY A 105 -11.39 4.94 -18.61
CA GLY A 105 -12.66 5.18 -17.93
C GLY A 105 -12.61 4.79 -16.46
N ALA A 106 -13.72 4.26 -15.93
CA ALA A 106 -13.89 3.95 -14.51
C ALA A 106 -12.83 2.99 -13.93
N VAL A 107 -12.12 2.22 -14.75
CA VAL A 107 -11.00 1.37 -14.30
C VAL A 107 -9.76 2.19 -13.92
N CYS A 108 -9.59 3.35 -14.55
CA CYS A 108 -8.47 4.27 -14.31
C CYS A 108 -8.84 5.41 -13.36
N ASP A 109 -10.07 5.44 -12.84
CA ASP A 109 -10.56 6.48 -11.95
C ASP A 109 -10.56 5.99 -10.50
N ALA A 110 -10.08 6.83 -9.60
CA ALA A 110 -10.18 6.59 -8.17
C ALA A 110 -11.61 6.81 -7.69
N MET A 111 -12.09 5.97 -6.77
CA MET A 111 -13.49 5.97 -6.32
C MET A 111 -13.59 5.52 -4.86
N PRO A 112 -14.69 5.84 -4.15
CA PRO A 112 -14.85 5.41 -2.76
C PRO A 112 -14.71 3.90 -2.57
N GLY A 113 -13.91 3.50 -1.58
CA GLY A 113 -13.58 2.12 -1.27
C GLY A 113 -12.39 1.58 -2.08
N TYR A 114 -12.39 0.27 -2.36
CA TYR A 114 -11.35 -0.32 -3.19
C TYR A 114 -11.50 0.14 -4.64
N ASP A 115 -10.41 0.64 -5.24
CA ASP A 115 -10.34 0.94 -6.68
C ASP A 115 -9.05 0.42 -7.33
N TYR A 116 -8.99 0.47 -8.67
CA TYR A 116 -7.84 -0.02 -9.46
C TYR A 116 -6.70 1.00 -9.60
N VAL A 117 -6.82 2.15 -8.95
CA VAL A 117 -5.83 3.24 -8.98
C VAL A 117 -5.01 3.25 -7.69
N THR A 118 -5.68 3.09 -6.55
CA THR A 118 -5.13 3.25 -5.21
C THR A 118 -5.45 2.10 -4.25
N GLY A 119 -6.22 1.10 -4.69
CA GLY A 119 -6.54 -0.06 -3.89
C GLY A 119 -7.40 0.33 -2.69
N LEU A 120 -7.03 -0.11 -1.49
CA LEU A 120 -7.63 0.32 -0.23
C LEU A 120 -7.28 1.78 0.14
N GLY A 121 -6.40 2.45 -0.61
CA GLY A 121 -5.93 3.80 -0.32
C GLY A 121 -4.64 3.82 0.49
N ARG A 122 -4.36 4.94 1.17
CA ARG A 122 -3.12 5.14 1.92
C ARG A 122 -3.24 4.61 3.35
N PRO A 123 -2.35 3.70 3.80
CA PRO A 123 -2.30 3.28 5.20
C PRO A 123 -2.21 4.44 6.19
N ILE A 124 -3.04 4.40 7.24
CA ILE A 124 -2.85 5.19 8.45
C ILE A 124 -1.85 4.44 9.31
N ALA A 125 -0.56 4.77 9.16
CA ALA A 125 0.56 3.97 9.65
C ALA A 125 0.38 3.43 11.09
N GLY A 126 0.08 4.30 12.07
CA GLY A 126 -0.09 3.87 13.46
C GLY A 126 -1.24 2.88 13.64
N ASN A 127 -2.39 3.16 13.04
CA ASN A 127 -3.59 2.32 13.18
C ASN A 127 -3.43 0.99 12.45
N LEU A 128 -2.86 1.00 11.25
CA LEU A 128 -2.65 -0.22 10.49
C LEU A 128 -1.58 -1.11 11.14
N VAL A 129 -0.46 -0.54 11.60
CA VAL A 129 0.58 -1.30 12.31
C VAL A 129 0.00 -1.96 13.56
N GLN A 130 -0.79 -1.23 14.35
CA GLN A 130 -1.44 -1.80 15.53
C GLN A 130 -2.38 -2.95 15.14
N ALA A 131 -3.20 -2.78 14.11
CA ALA A 131 -4.10 -3.83 13.63
C ALA A 131 -3.33 -5.07 13.12
N LEU A 132 -2.20 -4.90 12.43
CA LEU A 132 -1.33 -6.00 11.98
C LEU A 132 -0.69 -6.75 13.15
N ILE A 133 -0.32 -6.05 14.22
CA ILE A 133 0.19 -6.66 15.45
C ILE A 133 -0.89 -7.50 16.12
N ASP A 134 -2.11 -6.99 16.17
CA ASP A 134 -3.23 -7.61 16.87
C ASP A 134 -3.89 -8.75 16.08
N ALA A 135 -3.69 -8.79 14.77
CA ALA A 135 -4.12 -9.89 13.91
C ALA A 135 -3.67 -11.26 14.47
N PRO A 136 -4.44 -12.34 14.21
CA PRO A 136 -4.11 -13.69 14.67
C PRO A 136 -2.66 -14.12 14.37
#